data_AF-A0A0N1NYA3-F1
#
_entry.id   AF-A0A0N1NYA3-F1
#
_cell.length_a   1.000
_cell.length_b   1.000
_cell.length_c   1.000
_cell.angle_alpha   90.00
_cell.angle_beta   90.00
_cell.angle_gamma   90.00
#
_symmetry.space_group_name_H-M   'P 1'
#
loop_
_entity.id
_entity.type
_entity.pdbx_description
1 polymer ?
#
loop_
_entity_poly.entity_id
_entity_poly.type
_entity_poly.pdbx_seq_one_letter_code
_entity_poly.pdbx_strand_id
1 'polypeptide(L)'
;MLDTICTLPLPADLFAQVLHPSEPIVTVGLSSGHVIAYRLPSDDDSQVDPQVNGRNAEANGANGHGKPPIISSFRRSSTASENGLGAIDTLWKTKRHQGSCRVLSYSHDGSVCYSGGTDGLVKAFHSENGKVVSKIAIPADEDTGDDDAPTVLHALSPQALLLATDSGKLYLHDLRQQGVEIQARAAQTWHPHDKEHVNSLIPLPVTEASTSGFPKQWLTVGGSTLVVTDIRKGVLSTSEDQEVELTSAVCIKGLKKGGTSVGEKVLVGQGDGIVSLWERGVWGDQDERLVVDRTQSGIESMVEVPLEFGNGKLKMNEKIVAAGLEDGAVRFLRVGRNGVLDDWDIRHDEVEGVVGLDFDVTGRLVSGGGQVVKVWTEAKGIPGGGRQPTKRAIQSDDSDDEDDFDDSSDEEADKSKRKKRKRNKGKDKNGGQALKFSGLF
;
A
#
# COMPACT_ATOMS: atom_id res chain seq x y z
N MET A 1 15.50 -5.81 -6.19
CA MET A 1 14.87 -5.20 -7.38
C MET A 1 13.59 -5.98 -7.63
N LEU A 2 12.49 -5.27 -7.88
CA LEU A 2 11.19 -5.89 -8.14
C LEU A 2 10.99 -6.03 -9.64
N ASP A 3 10.40 -7.14 -10.06
CA ASP A 3 9.99 -7.38 -11.44
C ASP A 3 8.47 -7.28 -11.54
N THR A 4 7.98 -6.62 -12.60
CA THR A 4 6.57 -6.66 -12.95
C THR A 4 6.24 -8.05 -13.49
N ILE A 5 5.32 -8.76 -12.83
CA ILE A 5 4.81 -10.04 -13.33
C ILE A 5 3.65 -9.81 -14.28
N CYS A 6 2.81 -8.82 -13.98
CA CYS A 6 1.64 -8.53 -14.79
C CYS A 6 1.34 -7.04 -14.87
N THR A 7 0.97 -6.61 -16.08
CA THR A 7 0.38 -5.29 -16.35
C THR A 7 -1.03 -5.51 -16.90
N LEU A 8 -2.03 -5.09 -16.13
CA LEU A 8 -3.44 -5.22 -16.43
C LEU A 8 -3.98 -3.89 -16.98
N PRO A 9 -4.30 -3.80 -18.29
CA PRO A 9 -4.96 -2.62 -18.84
C PRO A 9 -6.44 -2.59 -18.42
N LEU A 10 -6.88 -1.43 -17.95
CA LEU A 10 -8.25 -1.13 -17.57
C LEU A 10 -9.00 -0.45 -18.74
N PRO A 11 -10.34 -0.54 -18.77
CA PRO A 11 -11.14 0.10 -19.83
C PRO A 11 -11.43 1.59 -19.58
N ALA A 12 -11.09 2.12 -18.40
CA ALA A 12 -11.26 3.51 -17.96
C ALA A 12 -10.39 3.75 -16.73
N ASP A 13 -10.21 5.01 -16.33
CA ASP A 13 -9.31 5.38 -15.23
C ASP A 13 -9.74 4.77 -13.89
N LEU A 14 -8.75 4.36 -13.11
CA LEU A 14 -8.88 3.74 -11.80
C LEU A 14 -9.17 4.81 -10.76
N PHE A 15 -10.28 4.68 -10.03
CA PHE A 15 -10.61 5.54 -8.89
C PHE A 15 -10.53 4.78 -7.56
N ALA A 16 -10.75 3.47 -7.56
CA ALA A 16 -10.68 2.65 -6.36
C ALA A 16 -10.02 1.30 -6.65
N GLN A 17 -9.18 0.83 -5.74
CA GLN A 17 -8.58 -0.50 -5.76
C GLN A 17 -8.73 -1.13 -4.37
N VAL A 18 -9.09 -2.41 -4.32
CA VAL A 18 -9.06 -3.18 -3.07
C VAL A 18 -8.67 -4.63 -3.35
N LEU A 19 -7.85 -5.22 -2.49
CA LEU A 19 -7.48 -6.63 -2.55
C LEU A 19 -8.36 -7.48 -1.64
N HIS A 20 -8.67 -8.69 -2.09
CA HIS A 20 -9.46 -9.62 -1.29
C HIS A 20 -8.65 -10.12 -0.09
N PRO A 21 -9.23 -10.20 1.12
CA PRO A 21 -8.47 -10.46 2.35
C PRO A 21 -7.90 -11.88 2.44
N SER A 22 -8.41 -12.83 1.65
CA SER A 22 -8.03 -14.26 1.73
C SER A 22 -7.78 -14.92 0.38
N GLU A 23 -7.89 -14.19 -0.73
CA GLU A 23 -7.69 -14.75 -2.08
C GLU A 23 -6.86 -13.78 -2.94
N PRO A 24 -6.12 -14.26 -3.95
CA PRO A 24 -5.38 -13.42 -4.88
C PRO A 24 -6.32 -12.77 -5.89
N ILE A 25 -7.21 -11.89 -5.41
CA ILE A 25 -8.20 -11.16 -6.22
C ILE A 25 -8.00 -9.67 -6.00
N VAL A 26 -8.00 -8.91 -7.09
CA VAL A 26 -8.10 -7.45 -7.06
C VAL A 26 -9.46 -7.03 -7.61
N THR A 27 -10.15 -6.16 -6.89
CA THR A 27 -11.36 -5.49 -7.38
C THR A 27 -11.06 -4.01 -7.59
N VAL A 28 -11.47 -3.51 -8.76
CA VAL A 28 -11.26 -2.12 -9.17
C VAL A 28 -12.57 -1.41 -9.45
N GLY A 29 -12.64 -0.14 -9.09
CA GLY A 29 -13.72 0.80 -9.34
C GLY A 29 -13.21 1.89 -10.29
N LEU A 30 -13.94 2.11 -11.37
CA LEU A 30 -13.48 2.96 -12.47
C LEU A 30 -14.26 4.26 -12.60
N SER A 31 -13.66 5.25 -13.26
CA SER A 31 -14.28 6.53 -13.62
C SER A 31 -15.57 6.37 -14.44
N SER A 32 -15.68 5.28 -15.20
CA SER A 32 -16.88 4.91 -15.97
C SER A 32 -18.03 4.28 -15.17
N GLY A 33 -17.87 4.11 -13.85
CA GLY A 33 -18.85 3.46 -12.97
C GLY A 33 -18.85 1.94 -12.99
N HIS A 34 -17.90 1.34 -13.72
CA HIS A 34 -17.70 -0.10 -13.70
C HIS A 34 -16.97 -0.54 -12.43
N VAL A 35 -17.39 -1.69 -11.92
CA VAL A 35 -16.65 -2.46 -10.94
C VAL A 35 -16.25 -3.78 -11.58
N ILE A 36 -14.98 -4.16 -11.45
CA ILE A 36 -14.41 -5.35 -12.10
C ILE A 36 -13.56 -6.09 -11.08
N ALA A 37 -13.74 -7.41 -10.98
CA ALA A 37 -12.89 -8.29 -10.19
C ALA A 37 -12.02 -9.16 -11.10
N TYR A 38 -10.75 -9.23 -10.76
CA TYR A 38 -9.74 -9.98 -11.48
C TYR A 38 -9.05 -10.95 -10.53
N ARG A 39 -8.84 -12.19 -10.97
CA ARG A 39 -7.97 -13.13 -10.28
C ARG A 39 -6.54 -12.88 -10.72
N LEU A 40 -5.68 -12.56 -9.76
CA LEU A 40 -4.26 -12.37 -10.01
C LEU A 40 -3.61 -13.73 -10.28
N PRO A 41 -2.60 -13.81 -11.17
CA PRO A 41 -1.93 -15.06 -11.50
C PRO A 41 -1.36 -15.72 -10.23
N SER A 42 -1.29 -17.04 -10.18
CA SER A 42 -0.58 -17.76 -9.12
C SER A 42 0.76 -18.27 -9.65
N ASP A 43 1.75 -18.50 -8.76
CA ASP A 43 3.03 -19.10 -9.17
C ASP A 43 2.83 -20.50 -9.80
N ASP A 44 1.72 -21.19 -9.50
CA ASP A 44 1.34 -22.48 -10.09
C ASP A 44 0.89 -22.38 -11.56
N ASP A 45 0.41 -21.21 -12.00
CA ASP A 45 0.00 -20.98 -13.39
C ASP A 45 1.19 -20.95 -14.38
N SER A 46 2.42 -20.88 -13.86
CA SER A 46 3.65 -20.95 -14.65
C SER A 46 3.95 -22.32 -15.26
N GLN A 47 3.27 -23.39 -14.82
CA GLN A 47 3.54 -24.75 -15.29
C GLN A 47 2.66 -25.20 -16.47
N VAL A 48 1.75 -24.36 -16.94
CA VAL A 48 0.94 -24.68 -18.13
C VAL A 48 1.73 -24.29 -19.38
N ASP A 49 2.63 -25.20 -19.76
CA ASP A 49 3.33 -25.17 -21.05
C ASP A 49 2.28 -24.96 -22.17
N PRO A 50 2.46 -23.99 -23.08
CA PRO A 50 1.65 -23.92 -24.29
C PRO A 50 2.14 -25.03 -25.22
N GLN A 51 1.81 -26.29 -24.90
CA GLN A 51 1.77 -27.34 -25.89
C GLN A 51 0.67 -26.97 -26.87
N VAL A 52 1.10 -26.27 -27.92
CA VAL A 52 0.46 -26.21 -29.22
C VAL A 52 -0.03 -27.61 -29.53
N ASN A 53 -1.34 -27.83 -29.35
CA ASN A 53 -2.03 -29.01 -29.87
C ASN A 53 -2.06 -28.87 -31.40
N GLY A 54 -0.91 -29.11 -32.02
CA GLY A 54 -0.79 -29.54 -33.40
C GLY A 54 -1.35 -30.95 -33.50
N ARG A 55 -2.67 -31.07 -33.51
CA ARG A 55 -3.35 -32.26 -34.03
C ARG A 55 -4.08 -31.85 -35.29
N ASN A 56 -3.49 -32.30 -36.40
CA ASN A 56 -3.98 -32.21 -37.77
C ASN A 56 -5.50 -32.30 -37.86
N ALA A 57 -6.14 -31.21 -38.30
CA ALA A 57 -7.47 -31.29 -38.88
C ALA A 57 -7.31 -31.66 -40.35
N GLU A 58 -7.39 -32.96 -40.64
CA GLU A 58 -7.60 -33.46 -41.99
C GLU A 58 -8.93 -32.93 -42.51
N ALA A 59 -8.87 -32.31 -43.69
CA ALA A 59 -10.02 -31.89 -44.45
C ALA A 59 -10.82 -33.11 -44.91
N ASN A 60 -12.08 -33.22 -44.48
CA ASN A 60 -13.10 -33.95 -45.22
C ASN A 60 -14.46 -33.27 -44.99
N GLY A 61 -15.06 -32.82 -46.09
CA GLY A 61 -16.31 -32.06 -46.07
C GLY A 61 -17.56 -32.94 -45.93
N ALA A 62 -18.63 -32.35 -45.40
CA ALA A 62 -20.00 -32.46 -45.91
C ALA A 62 -20.97 -31.61 -45.06
N ASN A 63 -21.70 -30.73 -45.75
CA ASN A 63 -23.01 -30.11 -45.46
C ASN A 63 -23.64 -30.25 -44.06
N GLY A 64 -23.94 -29.11 -43.44
CA GLY A 64 -24.94 -29.01 -42.38
C GLY A 64 -25.15 -27.57 -41.91
N HIS A 65 -26.33 -27.00 -42.17
CA HIS A 65 -26.76 -25.69 -41.68
C HIS A 65 -26.74 -25.64 -40.14
N GLY A 66 -25.86 -24.81 -39.59
CA GLY A 66 -25.82 -24.46 -38.17
C GLY A 66 -25.21 -23.08 -38.01
N LYS A 67 -25.88 -22.19 -37.28
CA LYS A 67 -25.40 -20.83 -36.99
C LYS A 67 -23.99 -20.89 -36.37
N PRO A 68 -23.05 -20.01 -36.76
CA PRO A 68 -21.70 -20.04 -36.20
C PRO A 68 -21.79 -19.75 -34.69
N PRO A 69 -21.00 -20.44 -33.84
CA PRO A 69 -20.88 -20.06 -32.46
C PRO A 69 -20.20 -18.68 -32.41
N ILE A 70 -20.84 -17.74 -31.71
CA ILE A 70 -20.25 -16.44 -31.38
C ILE A 70 -19.11 -16.72 -30.40
N ILE A 71 -17.89 -16.85 -30.93
CA ILE A 71 -16.68 -16.81 -30.11
C ILE A 71 -16.50 -15.34 -29.72
N SER A 72 -16.87 -15.01 -28.49
CA SER A 72 -16.65 -13.68 -27.90
C SER A 72 -15.14 -13.44 -27.74
N SER A 73 -14.51 -12.93 -28.80
CA SER A 73 -13.14 -12.46 -28.80
C SER A 73 -13.03 -11.12 -28.08
N PHE A 74 -13.11 -11.14 -26.75
CA PHE A 74 -12.64 -10.05 -25.89
C PHE A 74 -11.58 -10.59 -24.92
N ARG A 75 -10.53 -11.25 -25.46
CA ARG A 75 -9.28 -11.43 -24.72
C ARG A 75 -8.41 -10.20 -24.98
N ARG A 76 -8.53 -9.15 -24.16
CA ARG A 76 -7.43 -8.18 -24.03
C ARG A 76 -6.32 -8.91 -23.28
N SER A 77 -5.31 -9.34 -24.00
CA SER A 77 -4.10 -9.93 -23.41
C SER A 77 -3.48 -8.89 -22.48
N SER A 78 -3.24 -9.26 -21.22
CA SER A 78 -2.16 -8.64 -20.45
C SER A 78 -0.88 -8.83 -21.28
N THR A 79 -0.08 -7.78 -21.44
CA THR A 79 1.28 -7.96 -21.94
C THR A 79 2.05 -8.60 -20.81
N ALA A 80 2.32 -9.91 -20.94
CA ALA A 80 3.27 -10.57 -20.07
C ALA A 80 4.60 -9.83 -20.17
N SER A 81 5.16 -9.44 -19.04
CA SER A 81 6.56 -9.04 -18.94
C SER A 81 7.46 -10.15 -19.50
N GLU A 82 8.73 -9.89 -19.77
CA GLU A 82 9.69 -10.94 -20.17
C GLU A 82 9.72 -12.13 -19.17
N ASN A 83 9.25 -11.90 -17.94
CA ASN A 83 9.05 -12.88 -16.86
C ASN A 83 7.57 -13.15 -16.47
N GLY A 84 6.59 -12.77 -17.31
CA GLY A 84 5.18 -12.66 -16.92
C GLY A 84 4.41 -13.99 -16.80
N LEU A 85 3.69 -14.15 -15.69
CA LEU A 85 2.77 -15.26 -15.44
C LEU A 85 1.44 -15.03 -16.20
N GLY A 86 1.32 -15.56 -17.42
CA GLY A 86 0.04 -15.89 -18.05
C GLY A 86 -1.06 -14.80 -18.12
N ALA A 87 -2.29 -15.25 -18.40
CA ALA A 87 -3.46 -14.39 -18.56
C ALA A 87 -4.13 -14.09 -17.21
N ILE A 88 -4.54 -12.84 -17.01
CA ILE A 88 -5.42 -12.47 -15.88
C ILE A 88 -6.85 -12.86 -16.21
N ASP A 89 -7.46 -13.65 -15.34
CA ASP A 89 -8.86 -14.00 -15.45
C ASP A 89 -9.75 -12.89 -14.88
N THR A 90 -10.62 -12.34 -15.73
CA THR A 90 -11.72 -11.49 -15.26
C THR A 90 -12.79 -12.38 -14.66
N LEU A 91 -12.98 -12.31 -13.34
CA LEU A 91 -14.01 -13.09 -12.65
C LEU A 91 -15.40 -12.59 -13.02
N TRP A 92 -15.59 -11.27 -12.97
CA TRP A 92 -16.82 -10.61 -13.40
C TRP A 92 -16.57 -9.12 -13.64
N LYS A 93 -17.45 -8.51 -14.45
CA LYS A 93 -17.49 -7.09 -14.76
C LYS A 93 -18.92 -6.60 -14.75
N THR A 94 -19.20 -5.50 -14.05
CA THR A 94 -20.55 -4.91 -13.99
C THR A 94 -20.47 -3.39 -14.05
N LYS A 95 -21.30 -2.73 -14.89
CA LYS A 95 -21.55 -1.29 -14.74
C LYS A 95 -22.45 -1.09 -13.53
N ARG A 96 -21.86 -0.71 -12.40
CA ARG A 96 -22.55 -0.71 -11.10
C ARG A 96 -23.09 0.66 -10.75
N HIS A 97 -22.39 1.74 -11.13
CA HIS A 97 -22.77 3.12 -10.85
C HIS A 97 -23.04 3.90 -12.14
N GLN A 98 -23.91 4.92 -12.06
CA GLN A 98 -24.18 5.80 -13.21
C GLN A 98 -23.03 6.76 -13.47
N GLY A 99 -22.46 7.32 -12.41
CA GLY A 99 -21.18 8.04 -12.42
C GLY A 99 -20.02 7.15 -11.98
N SER A 100 -18.92 7.75 -11.55
CA SER A 100 -17.71 6.99 -11.21
C SER A 100 -17.88 6.15 -9.95
N CYS A 101 -17.16 5.03 -9.87
CA CYS A 101 -17.05 4.23 -8.65
C CYS A 101 -15.82 4.69 -7.87
N ARG A 102 -16.02 5.50 -6.81
CA ARG A 102 -14.94 6.17 -6.07
C ARG A 102 -14.34 5.36 -4.93
N VAL A 103 -15.11 4.46 -4.35
CA VAL A 103 -14.67 3.72 -3.15
C VAL A 103 -15.03 2.25 -3.23
N LEU A 104 -14.17 1.41 -2.66
CA LEU A 104 -14.37 -0.03 -2.52
C LEU A 104 -13.90 -0.50 -1.13
N SER A 105 -14.57 -1.49 -0.57
CA SER A 105 -14.14 -2.13 0.68
C SER A 105 -14.66 -3.56 0.74
N TYR A 106 -13.87 -4.51 1.23
CA TYR A 106 -14.35 -5.87 1.52
C TYR A 106 -14.88 -5.97 2.95
N SER A 107 -15.83 -6.89 3.16
CA SER A 107 -16.10 -7.44 4.49
C SER A 107 -14.87 -8.18 5.01
N HIS A 108 -14.81 -8.40 6.32
CA HIS A 108 -13.62 -9.01 6.95
C HIS A 108 -13.37 -10.45 6.50
N ASP A 109 -14.42 -11.17 6.13
CA ASP A 109 -14.36 -12.53 5.60
C ASP A 109 -14.20 -12.57 4.07
N GLY A 110 -14.23 -11.40 3.41
CA GLY A 110 -14.13 -11.27 1.96
C GLY A 110 -15.39 -11.68 1.18
N SER A 111 -16.43 -12.20 1.83
CA SER A 111 -17.62 -12.74 1.14
C SER A 111 -18.48 -11.67 0.45
N VAL A 112 -18.42 -10.43 0.95
CA VAL A 112 -19.12 -9.26 0.43
C VAL A 112 -18.12 -8.15 0.13
N CYS A 113 -18.34 -7.45 -0.97
CA CYS A 113 -17.66 -6.20 -1.29
C CYS A 113 -18.68 -5.07 -1.37
N TYR A 114 -18.28 -3.90 -0.91
CA TYR A 114 -19.07 -2.68 -0.93
C TYR A 114 -18.46 -1.71 -1.94
N SER A 115 -19.29 -1.04 -2.71
CA SER A 115 -18.86 0.04 -3.61
C SER A 115 -19.71 1.28 -3.41
N GLY A 116 -19.08 2.45 -3.50
CA GLY A 116 -19.74 3.75 -3.52
C GLY A 116 -19.40 4.51 -4.80
N GLY A 117 -20.36 5.26 -5.34
CA GLY A 117 -20.15 6.06 -6.54
C GLY A 117 -20.77 7.44 -6.44
N THR A 118 -20.44 8.29 -7.41
CA THR A 118 -20.96 9.67 -7.52
C THR A 118 -22.44 9.74 -7.88
N ASP A 119 -23.12 8.60 -7.95
CA ASP A 119 -24.57 8.48 -8.10
C ASP A 119 -25.30 8.47 -6.76
N GLY A 120 -24.63 8.88 -5.67
CA GLY A 120 -25.19 8.94 -4.32
C GLY A 120 -25.58 7.57 -3.74
N LEU A 121 -24.98 6.48 -4.22
CA LEU A 121 -25.35 5.11 -3.82
C LEU A 121 -24.15 4.33 -3.28
N VAL A 122 -24.39 3.58 -2.20
CA VAL A 122 -23.54 2.48 -1.76
C VAL A 122 -24.23 1.15 -2.04
N LYS A 123 -23.52 0.20 -2.64
CA LYS A 123 -24.02 -1.12 -3.02
C LYS A 123 -23.16 -2.21 -2.42
N ALA A 124 -23.77 -3.15 -1.71
CA ALA A 124 -23.13 -4.40 -1.26
C ALA A 124 -23.39 -5.50 -2.29
N PHE A 125 -22.39 -6.31 -2.59
CA PHE A 125 -22.48 -7.40 -3.54
C PHE A 125 -21.59 -8.58 -3.15
N HIS A 126 -21.96 -9.79 -3.56
CA HIS A 126 -21.12 -10.96 -3.35
C HIS A 126 -19.83 -10.85 -4.16
N SER A 127 -18.71 -11.10 -3.49
CA SER A 127 -17.37 -11.00 -4.08
C SER A 127 -17.15 -12.03 -5.20
N GLU A 128 -17.72 -13.22 -5.05
CA GLU A 128 -17.55 -14.34 -5.98
C GLU A 128 -18.15 -14.05 -7.38
N ASN A 129 -19.34 -13.45 -7.44
CA ASN A 129 -20.12 -13.34 -8.68
C ASN A 129 -20.59 -11.92 -9.01
N GLY A 130 -20.29 -10.93 -8.16
CA GLY A 130 -20.63 -9.52 -8.37
C GLY A 130 -22.11 -9.17 -8.19
N LYS A 131 -22.96 -10.12 -7.77
CA LYS A 131 -24.42 -9.92 -7.61
C LYS A 131 -24.70 -9.01 -6.42
N VAL A 132 -25.45 -7.93 -6.67
CA VAL A 132 -25.89 -6.99 -5.64
C VAL A 132 -26.87 -7.66 -4.68
N VAL A 133 -26.63 -7.46 -3.38
CA VAL A 133 -27.45 -7.99 -2.29
C VAL A 133 -28.13 -6.89 -1.48
N SER A 134 -27.54 -5.71 -1.40
CA SER A 134 -28.09 -4.57 -0.67
C SER A 134 -27.65 -3.24 -1.30
N LYS A 135 -28.44 -2.18 -1.09
CA LYS A 135 -28.09 -0.82 -1.50
C LYS A 135 -28.64 0.19 -0.50
N ILE A 136 -27.92 1.29 -0.31
CA ILE A 136 -28.38 2.46 0.43
C ILE A 136 -28.11 3.72 -0.39
N ALA A 137 -28.89 4.77 -0.13
CA ALA A 137 -28.62 6.10 -0.64
C ALA A 137 -27.79 6.87 0.39
N ILE A 138 -26.81 7.61 -0.10
CA ILE A 138 -26.08 8.61 0.68
C ILE A 138 -27.00 9.82 0.80
N PRO A 139 -27.18 10.41 1.99
CA PRO A 139 -27.91 11.66 2.12
C PRO A 139 -27.30 12.74 1.22
N ALA A 140 -28.13 13.50 0.51
CA ALA A 140 -27.68 14.62 -0.30
C ALA A 140 -26.96 15.68 0.55
N ASP A 141 -26.09 16.45 -0.09
CA ASP A 141 -25.42 17.57 0.55
C ASP A 141 -26.48 18.64 0.93
N GLU A 142 -26.40 19.13 2.17
CA GLU A 142 -27.44 20.02 2.71
C GLU A 142 -27.34 21.45 2.17
N ASP A 143 -26.14 21.87 1.76
CA ASP A 143 -25.86 23.22 1.27
C ASP A 143 -26.25 23.36 -0.21
N THR A 144 -26.00 22.34 -1.02
CA THR A 144 -26.21 22.32 -2.48
C THR A 144 -27.47 21.57 -2.90
N GLY A 145 -27.88 20.54 -2.14
CA GLY A 145 -28.96 19.62 -2.50
C GLY A 145 -28.57 18.55 -3.53
N ASP A 146 -27.29 18.51 -3.94
CA ASP A 146 -26.77 17.55 -4.92
C ASP A 146 -26.34 16.22 -4.27
N ASP A 147 -26.04 15.22 -5.10
CA ASP A 147 -25.49 13.93 -4.62
C ASP A 147 -24.15 14.14 -3.92
N ASP A 148 -24.09 13.74 -2.64
CA ASP A 148 -22.87 13.81 -1.83
C ASP A 148 -22.00 12.57 -2.10
N ALA A 149 -20.95 12.76 -2.91
CA ALA A 149 -20.16 11.65 -3.41
C ALA A 149 -19.28 11.03 -2.30
N PRO A 150 -19.07 9.71 -2.31
CA PRO A 150 -18.28 9.03 -1.29
C PRO A 150 -16.77 9.22 -1.53
N THR A 151 -16.01 9.41 -0.45
CA THR A 151 -14.54 9.58 -0.49
C THR A 151 -13.79 8.44 0.15
N VAL A 152 -14.33 7.87 1.24
CA VAL A 152 -13.74 6.70 1.92
C VAL A 152 -14.83 5.73 2.34
N LEU A 153 -14.54 4.42 2.22
CA LEU A 153 -15.41 3.35 2.68
C LEU A 153 -14.59 2.29 3.41
N HIS A 154 -14.98 1.95 4.64
CA HIS A 154 -14.22 0.97 5.44
C HIS A 154 -15.14 0.14 6.33
N ALA A 155 -15.12 -1.18 6.17
CA ALA A 155 -15.72 -2.08 7.13
C ALA A 155 -14.83 -2.14 8.39
N LEU A 156 -15.20 -1.42 9.46
CA LEU A 156 -14.45 -1.35 10.73
C LEU A 156 -14.58 -2.63 11.55
N SER A 157 -15.73 -3.29 11.46
CA SER A 157 -16.00 -4.61 12.03
C SER A 157 -17.06 -5.33 11.19
N PRO A 158 -17.34 -6.62 11.42
CA PRO A 158 -18.44 -7.33 10.73
C PRO A 158 -19.83 -6.68 10.89
N GLN A 159 -19.98 -5.73 11.82
CA GLN A 159 -21.24 -5.05 12.14
C GLN A 159 -21.19 -3.53 11.87
N ALA A 160 -20.07 -2.98 11.42
CA ALA A 160 -19.89 -1.53 11.31
C ALA A 160 -19.20 -1.16 10.00
N LEU A 161 -19.87 -0.34 9.19
CA LEU A 161 -19.36 0.24 7.96
C LEU A 161 -19.24 1.76 8.14
N LEU A 162 -18.04 2.28 7.92
CA LEU A 162 -17.75 3.71 7.91
C LEU A 162 -17.78 4.21 6.46
N LEU A 163 -18.48 5.32 6.23
CA LEU A 163 -18.63 5.96 4.92
C LEU A 163 -18.35 7.45 5.08
N ALA A 164 -17.32 7.97 4.41
CA ALA A 164 -17.04 9.39 4.33
C ALA A 164 -17.43 9.95 2.95
N THR A 165 -17.61 11.28 2.88
CA THR A 165 -18.19 11.97 1.72
C THR A 165 -17.52 13.31 1.44
N ASP A 166 -17.76 13.87 0.25
CA ASP A 166 -17.23 15.16 -0.22
C ASP A 166 -17.66 16.32 0.70
N SER A 167 -18.83 16.25 1.34
CA SER A 167 -19.28 17.28 2.29
C SER A 167 -18.59 17.23 3.66
N GLY A 168 -17.58 16.38 3.85
CA GLY A 168 -16.90 16.18 5.15
C GLY A 168 -17.68 15.33 6.16
N LYS A 169 -18.82 14.75 5.78
CA LYS A 169 -19.59 13.86 6.66
C LYS A 169 -18.97 12.47 6.72
N LEU A 170 -18.90 11.91 7.92
CA LEU A 170 -18.54 10.51 8.21
C LEU A 170 -19.72 9.80 8.86
N TYR A 171 -20.31 8.85 8.14
CA TYR A 171 -21.43 8.03 8.59
C TYR A 171 -20.97 6.68 9.14
N LEU A 172 -21.56 6.25 10.25
CA LEU A 172 -21.52 4.88 10.72
C LEU A 172 -22.82 4.19 10.33
N HIS A 173 -22.73 3.17 9.46
CA HIS A 173 -23.83 2.27 9.16
C HIS A 173 -23.66 0.95 9.90
N ASP A 174 -24.76 0.47 10.47
CA ASP A 174 -24.85 -0.88 11.02
C ASP A 174 -24.97 -1.90 9.88
N LEU A 175 -24.17 -2.95 9.96
CA LEU A 175 -24.18 -4.08 9.04
C LEU A 175 -24.97 -5.25 9.64
N ARG A 176 -26.07 -5.62 8.99
CA ARG A 176 -26.91 -6.77 9.35
C ARG A 176 -26.48 -8.01 8.58
N GLN A 177 -26.89 -9.18 9.07
CA GLN A 177 -26.68 -10.47 8.40
C GLN A 177 -25.22 -10.67 7.95
N GLN A 178 -24.27 -10.49 8.88
CA GLN A 178 -22.82 -10.64 8.61
C GLN A 178 -22.28 -9.72 7.49
N GLY A 179 -22.84 -8.53 7.27
CA GLY A 179 -22.37 -7.60 6.25
C GLY A 179 -23.17 -7.59 4.96
N VAL A 180 -24.11 -8.52 4.78
CA VAL A 180 -24.89 -8.62 3.54
C VAL A 180 -25.86 -7.44 3.37
N GLU A 181 -26.44 -6.95 4.47
CA GLU A 181 -27.41 -5.88 4.45
C GLU A 181 -26.89 -4.65 5.23
N ILE A 182 -27.02 -3.47 4.62
CA ILE A 182 -26.60 -2.20 5.23
C ILE A 182 -27.85 -1.49 5.72
N GLN A 183 -27.87 -1.05 6.98
CA GLN A 183 -28.98 -0.24 7.48
C GLN A 183 -29.05 1.09 6.73
N ALA A 184 -30.21 1.40 6.14
CA ALA A 184 -30.42 2.61 5.34
C ALA A 184 -30.16 3.91 6.13
N ARG A 185 -30.56 3.94 7.41
CA ARG A 185 -30.28 5.08 8.28
C ARG A 185 -28.93 4.86 8.97
N ALA A 186 -28.05 5.86 8.88
CA ALA A 186 -26.82 5.88 9.65
C ALA A 186 -27.11 5.82 11.16
N ALA A 187 -26.37 4.99 11.88
CA ALA A 187 -26.44 4.89 13.33
C ALA A 187 -25.87 6.15 13.99
N GLN A 188 -24.80 6.69 13.43
CA GLN A 188 -24.13 7.92 13.88
C GLN A 188 -23.53 8.67 12.68
N THR A 189 -23.34 9.98 12.85
CA THR A 189 -22.70 10.85 11.87
C THR A 189 -21.73 11.79 12.58
N TRP A 190 -20.56 12.01 12.01
CA TRP A 190 -19.55 12.97 12.47
C TRP A 190 -19.09 13.87 11.33
N HIS A 191 -18.43 14.98 11.70
CA HIS A 191 -17.75 15.90 10.78
C HIS A 191 -16.32 16.05 11.29
N PRO A 192 -15.43 15.09 11.02
CA PRO A 192 -14.10 15.09 11.62
C PRO A 192 -13.27 16.33 11.21
N HIS A 193 -13.39 16.76 9.96
CA HIS A 193 -12.60 17.87 9.38
C HIS A 193 -13.50 19.05 8.98
N ASP A 194 -14.54 19.32 9.77
CA ASP A 194 -15.57 20.33 9.48
C ASP A 194 -16.24 20.14 8.10
N LYS A 195 -15.90 20.99 7.13
CA LYS A 195 -16.41 20.93 5.74
C LYS A 195 -15.42 20.29 4.77
N GLU A 196 -14.21 19.99 5.21
CA GLU A 196 -13.22 19.31 4.38
C GLU A 196 -13.51 17.82 4.32
N HIS A 197 -13.33 17.26 3.13
CA HIS A 197 -13.55 15.84 2.89
C HIS A 197 -12.47 14.98 3.55
N VAL A 198 -12.82 13.72 3.83
CA VAL A 198 -11.87 12.74 4.35
C VAL A 198 -11.09 12.15 3.18
N ASN A 199 -9.77 12.31 3.19
CA ASN A 199 -8.84 11.78 2.18
C ASN A 199 -8.45 10.33 2.48
N SER A 200 -8.24 9.99 3.75
CA SER A 200 -7.89 8.62 4.16
C SER A 200 -8.40 8.28 5.55
N LEU A 201 -8.67 7.00 5.77
CA LEU A 201 -9.11 6.45 7.06
C LEU A 201 -8.34 5.18 7.37
N ILE A 202 -7.76 5.11 8.57
CA ILE A 202 -7.12 3.91 9.07
C ILE A 202 -7.74 3.46 10.39
N PRO A 203 -8.12 2.17 10.52
CA PRO A 203 -8.49 1.62 11.82
C PRO A 203 -7.27 1.60 12.72
N LEU A 204 -7.46 2.02 13.97
CA LEU A 204 -6.39 1.99 14.95
C LEU A 204 -6.33 0.63 15.63
N PRO A 205 -5.14 0.16 16.05
CA PRO A 205 -4.99 -1.15 16.64
C PRO A 205 -5.93 -1.39 17.82
N VAL A 206 -6.41 -2.63 17.91
CA VAL A 206 -7.30 -3.08 18.97
C VAL A 206 -6.61 -2.90 20.32
N THR A 207 -7.22 -2.11 21.20
CA THR A 207 -6.72 -1.94 22.56
C THR A 207 -7.14 -3.13 23.44
N GLU A 208 -6.45 -3.36 24.54
CA GLU A 208 -6.79 -4.40 25.53
C GLU A 208 -8.22 -4.28 26.07
N ALA A 209 -8.83 -3.09 25.97
CA ALA A 209 -10.21 -2.83 26.38
C ALA A 209 -11.26 -3.33 25.39
N SER A 210 -10.88 -3.77 24.18
CA SER A 210 -11.85 -4.26 23.19
C SER A 210 -12.20 -5.73 23.46
N THR A 211 -13.43 -5.96 23.90
CA THR A 211 -13.97 -7.31 24.12
C THR A 211 -14.31 -8.06 22.83
N SER A 212 -14.45 -7.34 21.71
CA SER A 212 -14.88 -7.92 20.42
C SER A 212 -13.73 -8.36 19.52
N GLY A 213 -12.47 -8.02 19.86
CA GLY A 213 -11.33 -8.28 18.98
C GLY A 213 -11.25 -7.38 17.73
N PHE A 214 -12.17 -6.44 17.55
CA PHE A 214 -12.18 -5.47 16.46
C PHE A 214 -11.80 -4.06 16.93
N PRO A 215 -11.25 -3.21 16.02
CA PRO A 215 -11.01 -1.81 16.28
C PRO A 215 -12.28 -1.09 16.77
N LYS A 216 -12.09 -0.16 17.71
CA LYS A 216 -13.13 0.77 18.17
C LYS A 216 -12.79 2.22 17.90
N GLN A 217 -11.56 2.45 17.46
CA GLN A 217 -11.03 3.75 17.12
C GLN A 217 -10.47 3.69 15.71
N TRP A 218 -10.55 4.82 15.04
CA TRP A 218 -9.93 5.04 13.74
C TRP A 218 -9.41 6.46 13.70
N LEU A 219 -8.56 6.69 12.71
CA LEU A 219 -7.99 7.98 12.42
C LEU A 219 -8.36 8.35 11.00
N THR A 220 -8.80 9.58 10.82
CA THR A 220 -9.03 10.19 9.51
C THR A 220 -8.05 11.32 9.28
N VAL A 221 -7.69 11.52 8.01
CA VAL A 221 -7.00 12.72 7.54
C VAL A 221 -7.85 13.37 6.46
N GLY A 222 -7.87 14.70 6.44
CA GLY A 222 -8.69 15.49 5.52
C GLY A 222 -8.33 16.97 5.64
N GLY A 223 -8.33 17.67 4.51
CA GLY A 223 -7.74 19.01 4.42
C GLY A 223 -6.32 18.98 4.99
N SER A 224 -6.06 19.80 6.00
CA SER A 224 -4.76 19.90 6.68
C SER A 224 -4.71 19.32 8.09
N THR A 225 -5.70 18.50 8.48
CA THR A 225 -5.81 18.00 9.86
C THR A 225 -5.97 16.48 9.94
N LEU A 226 -5.60 15.93 11.09
CA LEU A 226 -5.75 14.54 11.46
C LEU A 226 -6.68 14.44 12.67
N VAL A 227 -7.62 13.49 12.65
CA VAL A 227 -8.65 13.36 13.68
C VAL A 227 -8.75 11.92 14.15
N VAL A 228 -8.73 11.71 15.47
CA VAL A 228 -8.94 10.42 16.10
C VAL A 228 -10.37 10.33 16.61
N THR A 229 -11.11 9.32 16.14
CA THR A 229 -12.50 9.10 16.52
C THR A 229 -12.67 7.72 17.15
N ASP A 230 -13.53 7.65 18.17
CA ASP A 230 -13.94 6.41 18.83
C ASP A 230 -15.44 6.19 18.62
N ILE A 231 -15.82 4.95 18.29
CA ILE A 231 -17.20 4.60 17.98
C ILE A 231 -18.20 4.93 19.09
N ARG A 232 -17.75 4.98 20.35
CA ARG A 232 -18.62 5.22 21.52
C ARG A 232 -18.56 6.67 21.98
N LYS A 233 -17.41 7.30 21.84
CA LYS A 233 -17.13 8.63 22.41
C LYS A 233 -17.17 9.75 21.38
N GLY A 234 -17.18 9.43 20.09
CA GLY A 234 -17.02 10.40 19.01
C GLY A 234 -15.58 10.86 18.87
N VAL A 235 -15.40 12.10 18.40
CA VAL A 235 -14.08 12.70 18.20
C VAL A 235 -13.34 12.80 19.54
N LEU A 236 -12.15 12.21 19.61
CA LEU A 236 -11.30 12.20 20.79
C LEU A 236 -10.22 13.28 20.74
N SER A 237 -9.65 13.52 19.56
CA SER A 237 -8.56 14.46 19.35
C SER A 237 -8.53 14.91 17.90
N THR A 238 -8.11 16.15 17.70
CA THR A 238 -7.80 16.74 16.40
C THR A 238 -6.38 17.30 16.49
N SER A 239 -5.58 17.16 15.43
CA SER A 239 -4.25 17.76 15.35
C SER A 239 -4.33 19.27 15.15
N GLU A 240 -3.20 19.94 15.30
CA GLU A 240 -2.99 21.28 14.76
C GLU A 240 -3.13 21.27 13.23
N ASP A 241 -3.40 22.45 12.66
CA ASP A 241 -3.41 22.68 11.22
C ASP A 241 -2.00 22.54 10.66
N GLN A 242 -1.82 21.63 9.71
CA GLN A 242 -0.52 21.34 9.11
C GLN A 242 -0.15 22.27 7.96
N GLU A 243 -1.04 23.20 7.57
CA GLU A 243 -0.86 24.16 6.46
C GLU A 243 -0.63 23.52 5.06
N VAL A 244 -0.69 22.19 4.98
CA VAL A 244 -0.55 21.39 3.76
C VAL A 244 -1.63 20.32 3.77
N GLU A 245 -2.07 19.94 2.57
CA GLU A 245 -3.03 18.86 2.43
C GLU A 245 -2.44 17.51 2.89
N LEU A 246 -3.21 16.81 3.72
CA LEU A 246 -2.92 15.45 4.20
C LEU A 246 -3.70 14.45 3.35
N THR A 247 -2.99 13.60 2.62
CA THR A 247 -3.55 12.85 1.48
C THR A 247 -3.77 11.37 1.78
N SER A 248 -2.86 10.72 2.49
CA SER A 248 -2.91 9.27 2.77
C SER A 248 -2.38 8.97 4.16
N ALA A 249 -2.75 7.82 4.75
CA ALA A 249 -2.27 7.43 6.07
C ALA A 249 -2.06 5.92 6.22
N VAL A 250 -1.08 5.52 7.05
CA VAL A 250 -0.85 4.12 7.44
C VAL A 250 -0.40 4.03 8.91
N CYS A 251 -0.89 3.03 9.65
CA CYS A 251 -0.47 2.77 11.02
C CYS A 251 0.56 1.64 11.07
N ILE A 252 1.73 1.92 11.65
CA ILE A 252 2.84 0.99 11.78
C ILE A 252 3.04 0.61 13.24
N LYS A 253 3.15 -0.69 13.50
CA LYS A 253 3.36 -1.27 14.84
C LYS A 253 4.70 -1.98 14.96
N GLY A 254 5.06 -2.31 16.19
CA GLY A 254 6.24 -3.14 16.46
C GLY A 254 7.57 -2.39 16.26
N LEU A 255 7.53 -1.06 16.33
CA LEU A 255 8.73 -0.23 16.38
C LEU A 255 9.37 -0.31 17.77
N LYS A 256 10.63 0.13 17.85
CA LYS A 256 11.38 0.09 19.10
C LYS A 256 10.72 1.00 20.14
N LYS A 257 10.30 0.42 21.26
CA LYS A 257 9.80 1.19 22.42
C LYS A 257 10.95 1.87 23.16
N GLY A 258 10.73 3.08 23.64
CA GLY A 258 11.72 3.81 24.46
C GLY A 258 11.39 5.28 24.61
N GLY A 259 11.77 5.86 25.76
CA GLY A 259 11.38 7.24 26.09
C GLY A 259 9.87 7.36 26.17
N THR A 260 9.30 8.27 25.38
CA THR A 260 7.85 8.46 25.21
C THR A 260 7.23 7.58 24.13
N SER A 261 8.04 6.89 23.31
CA SER A 261 7.51 6.06 22.22
C SER A 261 6.94 4.73 22.73
N VAL A 262 5.70 4.46 22.33
CA VAL A 262 4.96 3.22 22.60
C VAL A 262 5.23 2.16 21.53
N GLY A 263 6.01 2.47 20.50
CA GLY A 263 6.37 1.56 19.41
C GLY A 263 5.31 1.45 18.33
N GLU A 264 4.39 2.42 18.27
CA GLU A 264 3.34 2.53 17.27
C GLU A 264 3.31 3.95 16.74
N LYS A 265 3.38 4.09 15.42
CA LYS A 265 3.35 5.38 14.73
C LYS A 265 2.29 5.39 13.64
N VAL A 266 1.75 6.57 13.36
CA VAL A 266 0.93 6.81 12.18
C VAL A 266 1.74 7.67 11.23
N LEU A 267 1.89 7.19 10.00
CA LEU A 267 2.49 7.94 8.91
C LEU A 267 1.37 8.61 8.13
N VAL A 268 1.55 9.87 7.77
CA VAL A 268 0.61 10.63 6.94
C VAL A 268 1.38 11.24 5.77
N GLY A 269 0.92 10.93 4.56
CA GLY A 269 1.41 11.52 3.33
C GLY A 269 0.85 12.92 3.14
N GLN A 270 1.63 13.79 2.52
CA GLN A 270 1.30 15.18 2.26
C GLN A 270 1.33 15.45 0.75
N GLY A 271 0.63 16.52 0.33
CA GLY A 271 0.60 16.98 -1.06
C GLY A 271 1.94 17.53 -1.58
N ASP A 272 2.95 17.71 -0.73
CA ASP A 272 4.26 18.30 -1.05
C ASP A 272 5.43 17.29 -1.05
N GLY A 273 5.13 15.99 -1.13
CA GLY A 273 6.13 14.92 -1.16
C GLY A 273 6.75 14.57 0.19
N ILE A 274 6.12 14.99 1.29
CA ILE A 274 6.56 14.70 2.66
C ILE A 274 5.65 13.65 3.30
N VAL A 275 6.25 12.79 4.11
CA VAL A 275 5.54 11.91 5.05
C VAL A 275 5.85 12.34 6.46
N SER A 276 4.84 12.78 7.19
CA SER A 276 4.93 13.14 8.61
C SER A 276 4.53 11.96 9.50
N LEU A 277 5.10 11.89 10.70
CA LEU A 277 4.93 10.78 11.64
C LEU A 277 4.33 11.29 12.94
N TRP A 278 3.28 10.63 13.43
CA TRP A 278 2.68 10.86 14.74
C TRP A 278 2.92 9.67 15.64
N GLU A 279 3.23 9.91 16.91
CA GLU A 279 3.31 8.86 17.92
C GLU A 279 1.90 8.49 18.40
N ARG A 280 1.60 7.19 18.51
CA ARG A 280 0.31 6.74 19.00
C ARG A 280 0.05 7.27 20.42
N GLY A 281 -0.99 8.10 20.54
CA GLY A 281 -1.38 8.74 21.80
C GLY A 281 -0.95 10.20 21.92
N VAL A 282 -0.16 10.71 20.96
CA VAL A 282 0.25 12.11 20.85
C VAL A 282 -0.19 12.63 19.50
N TRP A 283 -1.34 13.31 19.47
CA TRP A 283 -2.02 13.68 18.24
C TRP A 283 -2.01 15.19 17.94
N GLY A 284 -1.56 16.01 18.89
CA GLY A 284 -1.59 17.47 18.74
C GLY A 284 -0.68 17.96 17.62
N ASP A 285 0.54 17.44 17.56
CA ASP A 285 1.55 17.83 16.56
C ASP A 285 2.30 16.60 16.05
N GLN A 286 2.95 16.74 14.90
CA GLN A 286 3.82 15.74 14.29
C GLN A 286 5.11 15.55 15.11
N ASP A 287 5.59 14.32 15.19
CA ASP A 287 6.84 13.97 15.88
C ASP A 287 8.04 14.12 14.93
N GLU A 288 7.92 13.62 13.69
CA GLU A 288 9.00 13.60 12.71
C GLU A 288 8.48 13.81 11.28
N ARG A 289 9.36 14.22 10.36
CA ARG A 289 9.06 14.38 8.93
C ARG A 289 10.12 13.67 8.07
N LEU A 290 9.66 13.02 7.01
CA LEU A 290 10.49 12.38 6.01
C LEU A 290 10.24 13.02 4.65
N VAL A 291 11.26 13.65 4.07
CA VAL A 291 11.18 14.16 2.70
C VAL A 291 11.34 12.98 1.75
N VAL A 292 10.22 12.49 1.23
CA VAL A 292 10.16 11.35 0.31
C VAL A 292 10.51 11.81 -1.09
N ASP A 293 9.97 12.98 -1.48
CA ASP A 293 10.22 13.60 -2.75
C ASP A 293 10.63 15.06 -2.66
N ARG A 294 11.76 15.39 -3.27
CA ARG A 294 12.26 16.76 -3.34
C ARG A 294 11.66 17.55 -4.49
N THR A 295 11.05 16.88 -5.46
CA THR A 295 10.29 17.54 -6.54
C THR A 295 8.87 17.90 -6.11
N GLN A 296 8.49 17.61 -4.87
CA GLN A 296 7.21 17.94 -4.25
C GLN A 296 5.99 17.26 -4.91
N SER A 297 6.16 16.06 -5.47
CA SER A 297 5.04 15.26 -5.96
C SER A 297 4.23 14.73 -4.77
N GLY A 298 2.90 14.87 -4.81
CA GLY A 298 2.03 14.46 -3.71
C GLY A 298 2.10 12.96 -3.39
N ILE A 299 1.94 12.60 -2.11
CA ILE A 299 1.90 11.19 -1.66
C ILE A 299 0.46 10.66 -1.73
N GLU A 300 0.08 10.00 -2.81
CA GLU A 300 -1.31 9.59 -3.06
C GLU A 300 -1.74 8.32 -2.33
N SER A 301 -0.83 7.37 -2.13
CA SER A 301 -1.14 6.09 -1.48
C SER A 301 0.03 5.57 -0.64
N MET A 302 -0.27 4.81 0.41
CA MET A 302 0.74 4.20 1.27
C MET A 302 0.30 2.83 1.80
N VAL A 303 1.26 1.92 1.96
CA VAL A 303 1.01 0.59 2.55
C VAL A 303 2.23 0.09 3.33
N GLU A 304 2.00 -0.61 4.45
CA GLU A 304 3.07 -1.32 5.17
C GLU A 304 3.56 -2.48 4.29
N VAL A 305 4.87 -2.53 4.08
CA VAL A 305 5.50 -3.64 3.35
C VAL A 305 5.62 -4.85 4.30
N PRO A 306 5.09 -6.03 3.92
CA PRO A 306 5.21 -7.25 4.71
C PRO A 306 6.67 -7.57 5.04
N LEU A 307 6.93 -8.10 6.24
CA LEU A 307 8.29 -8.41 6.70
C LEU A 307 9.02 -9.43 5.81
N GLU A 308 8.26 -10.27 5.11
CA GLU A 308 8.77 -11.29 4.20
C GLU A 308 9.12 -10.72 2.81
N PHE A 309 8.73 -9.47 2.53
CA PHE A 309 8.93 -8.85 1.22
C PHE A 309 10.26 -8.08 1.15
N GLY A 310 11.09 -8.51 0.21
CA GLY A 310 12.44 -8.02 -0.06
C GLY A 310 13.48 -8.71 0.81
N ASN A 311 14.54 -9.25 0.19
CA ASN A 311 15.72 -9.91 0.79
C ASN A 311 16.57 -9.06 1.79
N GLY A 312 16.01 -8.06 2.45
CA GLY A 312 16.69 -7.11 3.33
C GLY A 312 16.77 -7.52 4.79
N LYS A 313 17.97 -7.39 5.38
CA LYS A 313 18.27 -7.51 6.82
C LYS A 313 17.67 -6.35 7.63
N LEU A 314 16.35 -6.20 7.66
CA LEU A 314 15.72 -5.30 8.62
C LEU A 314 16.17 -5.72 10.03
N LYS A 315 16.62 -4.75 10.82
CA LYS A 315 16.91 -5.05 12.22
C LYS A 315 15.59 -5.26 12.95
N MET A 316 15.64 -6.00 14.07
CA MET A 316 14.50 -6.10 14.98
C MET A 316 13.95 -4.70 15.27
N ASN A 317 12.66 -4.50 15.01
CA ASN A 317 11.88 -3.26 15.19
C ASN A 317 12.05 -2.15 14.13
N GLU A 318 12.54 -2.46 12.93
CA GLU A 318 12.45 -1.59 11.76
C GLU A 318 11.30 -2.07 10.85
N LYS A 319 10.65 -1.13 10.17
CA LYS A 319 9.53 -1.40 9.25
C LYS A 319 9.75 -0.69 7.93
N ILE A 320 9.13 -1.19 6.86
CA ILE A 320 9.16 -0.55 5.54
C ILE A 320 7.73 -0.15 5.17
N VAL A 321 7.58 1.02 4.58
CA VAL A 321 6.33 1.51 3.99
C VAL A 321 6.61 1.85 2.54
N ALA A 322 5.74 1.41 1.63
CA ALA A 322 5.76 1.85 0.25
C ALA A 322 4.83 3.04 0.11
N ALA A 323 5.25 4.06 -0.64
CA ALA A 323 4.51 5.28 -0.91
C ALA A 323 4.37 5.44 -2.42
N GLY A 324 3.14 5.54 -2.91
CA GLY A 324 2.80 5.89 -4.29
C GLY A 324 2.68 7.40 -4.44
N LEU A 325 3.27 7.95 -5.49
CA LEU A 325 3.34 9.39 -5.75
C LEU A 325 2.47 9.78 -6.95
N GLU A 326 2.08 11.05 -7.00
CA GLU A 326 1.35 11.69 -8.10
C GLU A 326 2.08 11.59 -9.45
N ASP A 327 3.42 11.53 -9.44
CA ASP A 327 4.23 11.39 -10.66
C ASP A 327 4.32 9.94 -11.17
N GLY A 328 3.64 8.98 -10.54
CA GLY A 328 3.70 7.57 -10.90
C GLY A 328 4.89 6.80 -10.32
N ALA A 329 5.73 7.42 -9.49
CA ALA A 329 6.76 6.71 -8.74
C ALA A 329 6.17 5.94 -7.55
N VAL A 330 6.82 4.83 -7.18
CA VAL A 330 6.60 4.17 -5.88
C VAL A 330 7.94 4.13 -5.16
N ARG A 331 8.00 4.77 -4.00
CA ARG A 331 9.21 4.89 -3.17
C ARG A 331 9.06 4.13 -1.87
N PHE A 332 10.18 3.72 -1.29
CA PHE A 332 10.18 2.90 -0.07
C PHE A 332 10.82 3.66 1.10
N LEU A 333 10.16 3.64 2.25
CA LEU A 333 10.53 4.35 3.45
C LEU A 333 10.83 3.36 4.57
N ARG A 334 12.00 3.49 5.20
CA ARG A 334 12.32 2.77 6.43
C ARG A 334 11.86 3.57 7.64
N VAL A 335 10.98 3.01 8.45
CA VAL A 335 10.46 3.59 9.69
C VAL A 335 11.21 3.03 10.91
N GLY A 336 11.51 3.92 11.87
CA GLY A 336 12.21 3.62 13.12
C GLY A 336 13.69 4.04 13.10
N ARG A 337 14.35 3.86 11.94
CA ARG A 337 15.62 4.55 11.63
C ARG A 337 15.45 5.78 10.77
N ASN A 338 14.30 5.88 10.11
CA ASN A 338 13.88 6.99 9.29
C ASN A 338 14.81 7.25 8.10
N GLY A 339 14.35 6.91 6.91
CA GLY A 339 15.06 7.22 5.68
C GLY A 339 14.41 6.59 4.47
N VAL A 340 14.61 7.21 3.32
CA VAL A 340 14.18 6.71 2.01
C VAL A 340 15.17 5.63 1.54
N LEU A 341 14.65 4.61 0.85
CA LEU A 341 15.41 3.50 0.28
C LEU A 341 15.47 3.67 -1.25
N ASP A 342 16.23 4.67 -1.72
CA ASP A 342 16.26 5.06 -3.14
C ASP A 342 16.57 3.88 -4.11
N ASP A 343 17.36 2.89 -3.67
CA ASP A 343 17.69 1.69 -4.47
C ASP A 343 16.50 0.72 -4.68
N TRP A 344 15.37 0.95 -4.02
CA TRP A 344 14.16 0.12 -4.11
C TRP A 344 13.08 0.72 -5.01
N ASP A 345 13.26 1.98 -5.43
CA ASP A 345 12.24 2.71 -6.17
C ASP A 345 11.82 1.98 -7.45
N ILE A 346 10.52 2.01 -7.73
CA ILE A 346 9.93 1.46 -8.95
C ILE A 346 9.01 2.51 -9.60
N ARG A 347 8.72 2.34 -10.89
CA ARG A 347 7.87 3.26 -11.65
C ARG A 347 6.59 2.57 -12.09
N HIS A 348 5.45 3.01 -11.56
CA HIS A 348 4.15 2.55 -12.01
C HIS A 348 3.81 3.11 -13.38
N ASP A 349 3.93 4.42 -13.58
CA ASP A 349 3.66 5.10 -14.85
C ASP A 349 4.56 6.34 -15.00
N GLU A 350 4.68 6.90 -16.21
CA GLU A 350 5.47 8.12 -16.44
C GLU A 350 4.65 9.39 -16.20
N VAL A 351 3.32 9.30 -16.29
CA VAL A 351 2.39 10.44 -16.27
C VAL A 351 1.34 10.27 -15.17
N GLU A 352 0.80 9.06 -15.01
CA GLU A 352 -0.33 8.81 -14.11
C GLU A 352 0.13 8.51 -12.68
N GLY A 353 -0.54 9.13 -11.70
CA GLY A 353 -0.28 8.93 -10.27
C GLY A 353 -0.66 7.54 -9.76
N VAL A 354 -0.09 7.16 -8.62
CA VAL A 354 -0.34 5.86 -7.96
C VAL A 354 -1.44 5.99 -6.90
N VAL A 355 -2.68 5.91 -7.36
CA VAL A 355 -3.89 6.02 -6.51
C VAL A 355 -4.15 4.79 -5.64
N GLY A 356 -3.64 3.61 -6.02
CA GLY A 356 -3.84 2.36 -5.31
C GLY A 356 -2.52 1.63 -5.07
N LEU A 357 -2.24 1.27 -3.82
CA LEU A 357 -1.03 0.52 -3.45
C LEU A 357 -1.34 -0.44 -2.31
N ASP A 358 -1.16 -1.73 -2.54
CA ASP A 358 -1.47 -2.76 -1.54
C ASP A 358 -0.67 -4.05 -1.78
N PHE A 359 -0.68 -4.98 -0.82
CA PHE A 359 -0.08 -6.31 -0.94
C PHE A 359 -1.16 -7.40 -0.99
N ASP A 360 -1.06 -8.30 -1.97
CA ASP A 360 -1.97 -9.42 -2.03
C ASP A 360 -1.65 -10.49 -0.97
N VAL A 361 -2.53 -11.48 -0.84
CA VAL A 361 -2.38 -12.57 0.14
C VAL A 361 -1.15 -13.45 -0.11
N THR A 362 -0.48 -13.30 -1.25
CA THR A 362 0.77 -14.00 -1.60
C THR A 362 2.01 -13.14 -1.35
N GLY A 363 1.83 -11.94 -0.78
CA GLY A 363 2.92 -11.02 -0.47
C GLY A 363 3.43 -10.25 -1.69
N ARG A 364 2.66 -10.15 -2.78
CA ARG A 364 3.05 -9.37 -3.96
C ARG A 364 2.52 -7.96 -3.88
N LEU A 365 3.34 -7.00 -4.26
CA LEU A 365 2.91 -5.62 -4.35
C LEU A 365 1.97 -5.45 -5.56
N VAL A 366 0.89 -4.72 -5.39
CA VAL A 366 -0.06 -4.35 -6.43
C VAL A 366 -0.19 -2.82 -6.44
N SER A 367 0.20 -2.19 -7.55
CA SER A 367 0.02 -0.76 -7.75
C SER A 367 -0.98 -0.46 -8.86
N GLY A 368 -1.77 0.58 -8.70
CA GLY A 368 -2.81 1.00 -9.63
C GLY A 368 -2.81 2.51 -9.81
N GLY A 369 -3.03 2.94 -11.05
CA GLY A 369 -2.95 4.34 -11.48
C GLY A 369 -3.42 4.45 -12.93
N GLY A 370 -4.04 5.59 -13.29
CA GLY A 370 -4.59 5.80 -14.63
C GLY A 370 -5.42 4.61 -15.12
N GLN A 371 -5.08 4.04 -16.27
CA GLN A 371 -5.77 2.88 -16.84
C GLN A 371 -5.01 1.57 -16.67
N VAL A 372 -4.20 1.43 -15.63
CA VAL A 372 -3.33 0.28 -15.44
C VAL A 372 -3.30 -0.20 -13.97
N VAL A 373 -3.25 -1.52 -13.79
CA VAL A 373 -2.83 -2.16 -12.52
C VAL A 373 -1.60 -3.01 -12.79
N LYS A 374 -0.56 -2.89 -11.97
CA LYS A 374 0.67 -3.66 -12.05
C LYS A 374 0.84 -4.55 -10.81
N VAL A 375 1.27 -5.79 -11.03
CA VAL A 375 1.62 -6.73 -9.96
C VAL A 375 3.13 -6.97 -10.00
N TRP A 376 3.76 -6.84 -8.85
CA TRP A 376 5.21 -6.88 -8.69
C TRP A 376 5.62 -8.01 -7.74
N THR A 377 6.74 -8.66 -8.05
CA THR A 377 7.38 -9.63 -7.17
C THR A 377 8.86 -9.32 -7.05
N GLU A 378 9.52 -9.96 -6.09
CA GLU A 378 10.98 -9.96 -6.04
C GLU A 378 11.56 -10.63 -7.27
N ALA A 379 12.50 -9.95 -7.92
CA ALA A 379 13.25 -10.53 -9.03
C ALA A 379 13.90 -11.86 -8.59
N LYS A 380 13.47 -12.97 -9.18
CA LYS A 380 14.08 -14.30 -9.01
C LYS A 380 15.43 -14.25 -9.73
N GLY A 381 16.45 -13.74 -9.06
CA GLY A 381 17.73 -13.43 -9.69
C GLY A 381 18.31 -14.59 -10.48
N ILE A 382 18.59 -14.35 -11.76
CA ILE A 382 19.93 -14.65 -12.28
C ILE A 382 20.61 -13.30 -12.40
N PRO A 383 21.43 -12.88 -11.41
CA PRO A 383 22.38 -11.81 -11.64
C PRO A 383 23.24 -12.26 -12.82
N GLY A 384 23.29 -11.44 -13.87
CA GLY A 384 23.90 -11.77 -15.15
C GLY A 384 25.06 -12.74 -15.03
N GLY A 385 24.86 -13.94 -15.58
CA GLY A 385 25.92 -14.79 -16.09
C GLY A 385 26.60 -14.12 -17.28
N GLY A 386 27.12 -12.90 -17.06
CA GLY A 386 28.11 -12.29 -17.90
C GLY A 386 29.37 -13.11 -17.73
N ARG A 387 29.48 -14.17 -18.53
CA ARG A 387 30.73 -14.86 -18.81
C ARG A 387 31.73 -13.75 -19.14
N GLN A 388 32.61 -13.42 -18.20
CA GLN A 388 33.80 -12.65 -18.54
C GLN A 388 34.40 -13.35 -19.76
N PRO A 389 34.79 -12.62 -20.82
CA PRO A 389 35.55 -13.24 -21.88
C PRO A 389 36.88 -13.65 -21.23
N THR A 390 36.96 -14.91 -20.82
CA THR A 390 38.20 -15.58 -20.56
C THR A 390 38.94 -15.52 -21.88
N LYS A 391 39.84 -14.53 -21.99
CA LYS A 391 40.83 -14.48 -23.07
C LYS A 391 41.46 -15.86 -23.09
N ARG A 392 41.17 -16.59 -24.16
CA ARG A 392 41.86 -17.83 -24.52
C ARG A 392 43.35 -17.52 -24.48
N ALA A 393 44.06 -18.08 -23.51
CA ALA A 393 45.50 -18.23 -23.57
C ALA A 393 45.77 -19.17 -24.76
N ILE A 394 46.10 -18.58 -25.90
CA ILE A 394 46.83 -19.25 -26.96
C ILE A 394 48.27 -19.28 -26.48
N GLN A 395 48.80 -20.49 -26.33
CA GLN A 395 50.20 -20.77 -26.08
C GLN A 395 51.06 -20.22 -27.23
N SER A 396 52.14 -19.52 -26.91
CA SER A 396 53.33 -19.48 -27.74
C SER A 396 54.56 -19.34 -26.85
N ASP A 397 55.48 -20.25 -27.09
CA ASP A 397 56.75 -20.51 -26.45
C ASP A 397 57.81 -19.44 -26.78
N ASP A 398 58.87 -19.47 -25.96
CA ASP A 398 60.28 -19.24 -26.29
C ASP A 398 61.04 -17.99 -25.80
N SER A 399 62.12 -18.34 -25.09
CA SER A 399 63.47 -17.73 -24.98
C SER A 399 63.73 -16.41 -24.22
N ASP A 400 64.35 -16.60 -23.06
CA ASP A 400 65.71 -16.17 -22.64
C ASP A 400 66.14 -14.70 -22.49
N ASP A 401 66.86 -14.54 -21.38
CA ASP A 401 68.06 -13.74 -21.09
C ASP A 401 68.01 -12.57 -20.10
N GLU A 402 69.04 -12.65 -19.27
CA GLU A 402 69.37 -11.97 -18.02
C GLU A 402 69.79 -10.50 -18.23
N ASP A 403 69.64 -9.67 -17.19
CA ASP A 403 70.81 -9.03 -16.56
C ASP A 403 70.40 -8.18 -15.35
N ASP A 404 71.19 -8.37 -14.29
CA ASP A 404 71.22 -7.66 -13.01
C ASP A 404 71.41 -6.14 -13.15
N PHE A 405 70.95 -5.36 -12.15
CA PHE A 405 71.80 -4.40 -11.42
C PHE A 405 71.16 -4.00 -10.07
N ASP A 406 72.02 -4.03 -9.07
CA ASP A 406 71.84 -3.93 -7.62
C ASP A 406 71.77 -2.46 -7.10
N ASP A 407 71.22 -2.28 -5.88
CA ASP A 407 71.89 -1.60 -4.73
C ASP A 407 70.96 -0.81 -3.75
N SER A 408 71.06 -1.23 -2.48
CA SER A 408 70.91 -0.56 -1.15
C SER A 408 69.59 0.10 -0.71
N SER A 409 68.91 -0.46 0.32
CA SER A 409 69.04 -0.27 1.79
C SER A 409 68.16 0.89 2.31
N ASP A 410 67.47 0.89 3.46
CA ASP A 410 67.61 0.11 4.69
C ASP A 410 66.33 0.23 5.57
N GLU A 411 66.17 -0.76 6.45
CA GLU A 411 65.53 -0.77 7.79
C GLU A 411 63.99 -0.58 8.03
N GLU A 412 63.37 -1.73 8.35
CA GLU A 412 62.75 -2.08 9.65
C GLU A 412 61.79 -1.10 10.35
N ALA A 413 60.53 -1.51 10.51
CA ALA A 413 60.03 -1.93 11.84
C ALA A 413 58.56 -2.38 11.80
N ASP A 414 58.36 -3.53 12.39
CA ASP A 414 57.18 -4.38 12.31
C ASP A 414 56.07 -4.02 13.31
N LYS A 415 54.85 -4.44 12.93
CA LYS A 415 53.64 -4.77 13.71
C LYS A 415 53.66 -4.58 15.25
N SER A 416 52.52 -4.17 15.82
CA SER A 416 51.77 -5.07 16.73
C SER A 416 50.39 -4.57 17.19
N LYS A 417 49.49 -5.57 17.27
CA LYS A 417 48.18 -5.59 17.93
C LYS A 417 48.32 -5.57 19.46
N ARG A 418 47.41 -4.94 20.22
CA ARG A 418 46.62 -5.62 21.30
C ARG A 418 45.68 -4.73 22.13
N LYS A 419 44.42 -5.20 22.19
CA LYS A 419 43.53 -5.48 23.36
C LYS A 419 43.56 -4.61 24.63
N LYS A 420 42.36 -4.06 24.93
CA LYS A 420 41.58 -4.07 26.19
C LYS A 420 42.32 -4.37 27.51
N ARG A 421 42.14 -3.48 28.50
CA ARG A 421 41.60 -3.85 29.83
C ARG A 421 41.09 -2.67 30.65
N LYS A 422 40.28 -3.03 31.64
CA LYS A 422 39.31 -2.26 32.42
C LYS A 422 39.89 -2.01 33.83
N ARG A 423 39.43 -0.91 34.47
CA ARG A 423 38.99 -0.83 35.89
C ARG A 423 39.96 -0.28 36.96
N ASN A 424 39.56 0.83 37.60
CA ASN A 424 39.42 1.12 39.05
C ASN A 424 39.54 2.64 39.28
N LYS A 425 39.13 3.27 40.40
CA LYS A 425 38.03 3.21 41.37
C LYS A 425 38.38 4.29 42.43
N GLY A 426 37.43 5.16 42.78
CA GLY A 426 37.46 6.05 43.98
C GLY A 426 37.97 7.47 43.73
N LYS A 427 37.53 8.51 44.43
CA LYS A 427 36.63 8.62 45.61
C LYS A 427 36.22 10.10 45.79
N ASP A 428 35.13 10.29 46.53
CA ASP A 428 34.32 11.50 46.76
C ASP A 428 35.01 12.72 47.42
N LYS A 429 34.37 13.91 47.28
CA LYS A 429 34.00 14.80 48.41
C LYS A 429 33.14 16.02 48.00
N ASN A 430 31.92 16.06 48.60
CA ASN A 430 31.15 17.16 49.18
C ASN A 430 31.11 18.59 48.61
N GLY A 431 29.88 19.13 48.53
CA GLY A 431 29.54 20.54 48.76
C GLY A 431 28.10 20.86 48.31
N GLY A 432 27.16 21.04 49.24
CA GLY A 432 25.72 21.15 48.97
C GLY A 432 25.11 22.56 49.03
N GLN A 433 23.76 22.58 48.95
CA GLN A 433 22.79 23.67 49.20
C GLN A 433 22.83 24.87 48.23
N ALA A 434 21.74 25.52 47.80
CA ALA A 434 20.31 25.44 48.09
C ALA A 434 19.52 26.24 47.02
N LEU A 435 18.20 25.99 46.98
CA LEU A 435 17.07 26.94 46.87
C LEU A 435 16.00 26.54 45.84
N LYS A 436 14.88 26.07 46.39
CA LYS A 436 13.55 26.11 45.79
C LYS A 436 13.01 27.54 45.92
N PHE A 437 12.23 27.99 44.95
CA PHE A 437 11.16 28.96 45.19
C PHE A 437 9.86 28.44 44.57
N SER A 438 8.82 28.49 45.39
CA SER A 438 7.41 28.31 45.10
C SER A 438 6.70 29.59 45.50
N GLY A 439 5.68 30.04 44.75
CA GLY A 439 4.65 30.91 45.32
C GLY A 439 4.08 31.98 44.40
N LEU A 440 2.77 31.81 44.14
CA LEU A 440 1.75 32.71 43.59
C LEU A 440 1.90 34.22 43.86
N PHE A 441 1.40 35.00 42.91
CA PHE A 441 0.18 35.82 43.08
C PHE A 441 -0.76 35.61 41.88
#